data_AF-A0AA86PAH9-F1
#
_entry.id   AF-A0AA86PAH9-F1
#
_cell.length_a   1.000
_cell.length_b   1.000
_cell.length_c   1.000
_cell.angle_alpha   90.00
_cell.angle_beta   90.00
_cell.angle_gamma   90.00
#
_symmetry.space_group_name_H-M   'P 1'
#
loop_
_entity.id
_entity.type
_entity.pdbx_description
1 polymer ?
#
loop_
_entity_poly.entity_id
_entity_poly.type
_entity_poly.pdbx_seq_one_letter_code
_entity_poly.pdbx_strand_id
1 'polypeptide(L)'
;MIKQLVSNRVVNYFTESKKQSPYQIQFNNIYQIKFNRGVLRYMQYLQQFIIGGRTMVAGNQRVKMHNQKIQDFDAVSLYPSAMSRCYYPTGVPKCLNQNMISYYNDINNLKQITLDQNSKDQNTLYLQVKLKRTSKFINRTFPLVSEIDENGVRQFNNNFDETKCYYYDVISLQDLVEFQQVDYEIISGIYFEGRNYKIQEVVTQMFNKRKHYKSIKNPIQVIYKLILNSAYGKTIECIHDTKVELVDSQGFAKLVLKQVSNIVSTEQVGNKYIVTIRQEVCDSYAFTYIGSLILSTSKRIMNEVMCTADDNNLPIFYQDTDSMQIEIDSINILKQKFQEKYNRELIGENMGQFHTDYESDLGKVLYADQAVYVAKKVYCARLVVQSKENPNELLIDYHIRMKGASIGAIDKECNEKYEGDYIKLYENLFNHHNTTTFDLCANKPVFQFKGLEVKTMDNFYREIKFPLNKFEKQFEKRYIQQILEDFLRNSKK
;
A
#
# COMPACT_ATOMS: atom_id res chain seq x y z
N MET A 1 16.18 1.77 -50.09
CA MET A 1 14.99 0.89 -50.13
C MET A 1 14.98 0.07 -48.86
N ILE A 2 14.11 0.41 -47.91
CA ILE A 2 12.84 -0.32 -47.62
C ILE A 2 13.17 -1.51 -46.69
N LYS A 3 13.00 -1.32 -45.38
CA LYS A 3 11.78 -1.60 -44.56
C LYS A 3 11.63 -3.09 -44.22
N GLN A 4 11.12 -3.32 -43.01
CA GLN A 4 10.73 -4.60 -42.37
C GLN A 4 11.93 -5.37 -41.79
N LEU A 5 12.13 -5.40 -40.47
CA LEU A 5 11.19 -5.98 -39.49
C LEU A 5 11.27 -5.23 -38.14
N VAL A 6 10.58 -4.10 -38.06
CA VAL A 6 9.96 -3.64 -36.80
C VAL A 6 8.51 -4.08 -36.89
N SER A 7 8.18 -5.19 -36.25
CA SER A 7 6.79 -5.61 -36.05
C SER A 7 6.62 -6.08 -34.61
N ASN A 8 5.93 -5.25 -33.82
CA ASN A 8 4.98 -5.63 -32.78
C ASN A 8 5.28 -6.94 -32.03
N ARG A 9 6.00 -6.85 -30.90
CA ARG A 9 5.75 -7.80 -29.80
C ARG A 9 4.60 -7.24 -28.95
N VAL A 10 3.40 -7.45 -29.46
CA VAL A 10 2.23 -7.67 -28.62
C VAL A 10 2.46 -9.03 -27.95
N VAL A 11 2.71 -9.04 -26.64
CA VAL A 11 2.74 -10.29 -25.88
C VAL A 11 1.29 -10.63 -25.54
N ASN A 12 0.66 -11.40 -26.43
CA ASN A 12 -0.59 -12.10 -26.16
C ASN A 12 -0.28 -13.34 -25.30
N TYR A 13 -0.72 -13.36 -24.04
CA TYR A 13 -0.83 -14.60 -23.28
C TYR A 13 -2.28 -15.05 -23.25
N PHE A 14 -2.77 -15.68 -24.32
CA PHE A 14 -3.89 -16.63 -24.26
C PHE A 14 -3.95 -17.45 -25.56
N THR A 15 -3.49 -18.71 -25.46
CA THR A 15 -4.17 -19.87 -26.10
C THR A 15 -3.84 -21.12 -25.27
N GLU A 16 -4.83 -21.49 -24.45
CA GLU A 16 -5.31 -22.86 -24.15
C GLU A 16 -5.05 -23.88 -25.28
N SER A 17 -5.14 -25.20 -25.13
CA SER A 17 -5.19 -26.18 -24.04
C SER A 17 -5.34 -27.54 -24.77
N LYS A 18 -4.78 -28.62 -24.25
CA LYS A 18 -5.35 -29.97 -24.39
C LYS A 18 -5.11 -30.68 -23.06
N LYS A 19 -6.11 -30.62 -22.17
CA LYS A 19 -7.18 -31.61 -21.98
C LYS A 19 -6.70 -32.85 -21.23
N GLN A 20 -7.00 -32.88 -19.92
CA GLN A 20 -7.72 -34.00 -19.31
C GLN A 20 -8.54 -33.50 -18.11
N SER A 21 -9.85 -33.64 -18.27
CA SER A 21 -10.94 -33.68 -17.27
C SER A 21 -12.04 -34.49 -17.98
N PRO A 22 -12.88 -35.33 -17.35
CA PRO A 22 -13.37 -35.22 -15.97
C PRO A 22 -13.49 -36.52 -15.16
N TYR A 23 -13.26 -36.46 -13.85
CA TYR A 23 -14.05 -37.26 -12.90
C TYR A 23 -14.36 -36.39 -11.69
N GLN A 24 -15.66 -36.13 -11.50
CA GLN A 24 -16.22 -35.87 -10.17
C GLN A 24 -15.92 -37.07 -9.29
N ILE A 25 -15.34 -36.85 -8.12
CA ILE A 25 -15.64 -37.69 -6.96
C ILE A 25 -15.87 -36.80 -5.75
N GLN A 26 -17.12 -36.81 -5.32
CA GLN A 26 -17.56 -36.41 -4.00
C GLN A 26 -16.91 -37.37 -3.00
N PHE A 27 -16.04 -36.87 -2.11
CA PHE A 27 -15.61 -37.64 -0.94
C PHE A 27 -15.96 -36.90 0.35
N ASN A 28 -16.87 -37.55 1.07
CA ASN A 28 -17.15 -37.39 2.48
C ASN A 28 -15.87 -37.23 3.29
N ASN A 29 -15.94 -36.32 4.26
CA ASN A 29 -15.28 -36.36 5.55
C ASN A 29 -13.77 -36.67 5.58
N ILE A 30 -13.03 -35.65 6.02
CA ILE A 30 -11.67 -35.70 6.60
C ILE A 30 -10.55 -35.82 5.54
N TYR A 31 -10.02 -34.67 5.11
CA TYR A 31 -8.68 -34.61 4.54
C TYR A 31 -7.66 -34.18 5.61
N GLN A 32 -6.92 -35.18 6.08
CA GLN A 32 -5.60 -35.06 6.69
C GLN A 32 -4.73 -34.10 5.90
N ILE A 33 -4.16 -33.13 6.60
CA ILE A 33 -3.07 -32.32 6.09
C ILE A 33 -1.80 -33.18 6.11
N LYS A 34 -1.57 -33.98 5.06
CA LYS A 34 -0.33 -34.75 4.88
C LYS A 34 0.64 -33.93 4.04
N PHE A 35 1.47 -33.15 4.72
CA PHE A 35 2.47 -32.28 4.12
C PHE A 35 3.75 -33.06 3.73
N ASN A 36 3.74 -33.81 2.63
CA ASN A 36 4.99 -34.42 2.13
C ASN A 36 5.92 -33.42 1.38
N ARG A 37 5.57 -32.13 1.31
CA ARG A 37 6.39 -30.97 0.84
C ARG A 37 5.86 -29.64 1.43
N GLY A 38 5.60 -29.61 2.74
CA GLY A 38 4.62 -28.70 3.39
C GLY A 38 4.93 -27.22 3.54
N VAL A 39 6.20 -26.83 3.57
CA VAL A 39 6.57 -25.47 4.02
C VAL A 39 6.24 -24.42 2.94
N LEU A 40 6.56 -24.68 1.68
CA LEU A 40 6.35 -23.72 0.59
C LEU A 40 4.87 -23.40 0.34
N ARG A 41 3.97 -24.40 0.31
CA ARG A 41 2.54 -24.18 0.08
C ARG A 41 1.88 -23.39 1.21
N TYR A 42 2.28 -23.66 2.45
CA TYR A 42 1.78 -22.95 3.62
C TYR A 42 2.20 -21.49 3.62
N MET A 43 3.47 -21.20 3.30
CA MET A 43 3.95 -19.82 3.23
C MET A 43 3.36 -19.05 2.04
N GLN A 44 3.18 -19.70 0.89
CA GLN A 44 2.47 -19.13 -0.27
C GLN A 44 1.01 -18.79 0.06
N TYR A 45 0.34 -19.64 0.85
CA TYR A 45 -0.99 -19.34 1.37
C TYR A 45 -0.97 -18.09 2.27
N LEU A 46 -0.03 -18.01 3.21
CA LEU A 46 0.12 -16.84 4.10
C LEU A 46 0.49 -15.54 3.35
N GLN A 47 1.19 -15.62 2.22
CA GLN A 47 1.50 -14.45 1.40
C GLN A 47 0.25 -13.77 0.84
N GLN A 48 -0.86 -14.49 0.66
CA GLN A 48 -2.12 -13.91 0.17
C GLN A 48 -2.70 -12.85 1.13
N PHE A 49 -2.37 -12.95 2.42
CA PHE A 49 -2.83 -12.05 3.47
C PHE A 49 -2.00 -10.76 3.56
N ILE A 50 -0.86 -10.69 2.87
CA ILE A 50 0.01 -9.50 2.89
C ILE A 50 -0.61 -8.39 2.03
N ILE A 51 -1.32 -7.50 2.70
CA ILE A 51 -1.86 -6.27 2.12
C ILE A 51 -1.07 -5.09 2.68
N GLY A 52 -0.23 -4.47 1.84
CA GLY A 52 0.61 -3.34 2.20
C GLY A 52 -0.14 -2.05 2.56
N GLY A 53 0.60 -0.94 2.65
CA GLY A 53 0.03 0.39 2.91
C GLY A 53 -1.00 0.79 1.85
N ARG A 54 -2.04 1.51 2.30
CA ARG A 54 -3.07 2.07 1.42
C ARG A 54 -2.59 3.43 0.93
N THR A 55 -2.44 3.58 -0.39
CA THR A 55 -2.16 4.86 -1.04
C THR A 55 -3.23 5.13 -2.09
N MET A 56 -3.95 6.24 -1.98
CA MET A 56 -4.98 6.63 -2.95
C MET A 56 -5.38 8.09 -2.81
N VAL A 57 -5.88 8.65 -3.91
CA VAL A 57 -6.63 9.91 -3.91
C VAL A 57 -8.07 9.61 -3.50
N ALA A 58 -8.74 10.56 -2.85
CA ALA A 58 -10.14 10.43 -2.44
C ALA A 58 -11.03 9.90 -3.58
N GLY A 59 -11.80 8.85 -3.31
CA GLY A 59 -12.69 8.23 -4.29
C GLY A 59 -12.01 7.60 -5.52
N ASN A 60 -10.68 7.44 -5.52
CA ASN A 60 -9.87 7.10 -6.70
C ASN A 60 -10.08 8.07 -7.87
N GLN A 61 -10.33 9.35 -7.59
CA GLN A 61 -10.50 10.41 -8.59
C GLN A 61 -9.45 11.49 -8.38
N ARG A 62 -9.03 12.15 -9.46
CA ARG A 62 -8.17 13.33 -9.33
C ARG A 62 -8.89 14.44 -8.57
N VAL A 63 -8.18 15.13 -7.70
CA VAL A 63 -8.73 16.22 -6.88
C VAL A 63 -7.83 17.43 -7.00
N LYS A 64 -8.43 18.60 -7.18
CA LYS A 64 -7.73 19.89 -7.12
C LYS A 64 -8.45 20.79 -6.12
N MET A 65 -7.68 21.48 -5.32
CA MET A 65 -8.17 22.31 -4.23
C MET A 65 -7.61 23.71 -4.38
N HIS A 66 -8.49 24.70 -4.39
CA HIS A 66 -8.15 26.11 -4.33
C HIS A 66 -8.89 26.74 -3.16
N ASN A 67 -8.22 27.60 -2.41
CA ASN A 67 -8.79 28.38 -1.30
C ASN A 67 -9.29 27.54 -0.12
N GLN A 68 -8.77 26.31 0.05
CA GLN A 68 -8.99 25.52 1.25
C GLN A 68 -7.68 25.32 1.98
N LYS A 69 -7.71 25.46 3.30
CA LYS A 69 -6.54 25.30 4.15
C LYS A 69 -6.39 23.82 4.50
N ILE A 70 -5.35 23.19 3.98
CA ILE A 70 -5.07 21.76 4.12
C ILE A 70 -3.88 21.55 5.05
N GLN A 71 -3.92 20.46 5.80
CA GLN A 71 -2.82 19.96 6.63
C GLN A 71 -2.47 18.52 6.24
N ASP A 72 -1.18 18.17 6.31
CA ASP A 72 -0.72 16.78 6.24
C ASP A 72 -0.76 16.21 7.66
N PHE A 73 -1.69 15.29 7.90
CA PHE A 73 -1.97 14.70 9.21
C PHE A 73 -1.38 13.29 9.25
N ASP A 74 -0.27 13.12 9.95
CA ASP A 74 0.57 11.93 9.94
C ASP A 74 0.49 11.15 11.27
N ALA A 75 0.46 9.83 11.17
CA ALA A 75 0.46 8.94 12.32
C ALA A 75 1.87 8.80 12.92
N VAL A 76 1.99 9.05 14.23
CA VAL A 76 3.27 8.90 14.95
C VAL A 76 3.75 7.46 14.87
N SER A 77 4.72 7.20 13.98
CA SER A 77 5.36 5.89 13.83
C SER A 77 4.33 4.77 13.65
N LEU A 78 3.59 4.79 12.55
CA LEU A 78 2.44 3.92 12.32
C LEU A 78 2.72 2.43 12.57
N TYR A 79 3.77 1.86 11.99
CA TYR A 79 4.07 0.43 12.16
C TYR A 79 4.49 0.08 13.60
N PRO A 80 5.35 0.86 14.28
CA PRO A 80 5.54 0.74 15.73
C PRO A 80 4.25 0.81 16.54
N SER A 81 3.37 1.76 16.21
CA SER A 81 2.05 1.89 16.85
C SER A 81 1.16 0.68 16.62
N ALA A 82 1.26 0.02 15.47
CA ALA A 82 0.58 -1.23 15.20
C ALA A 82 1.17 -2.37 16.05
N MET A 83 2.50 -2.48 16.12
CA MET A 83 3.19 -3.49 16.92
C MET A 83 2.99 -3.32 18.43
N SER A 84 2.79 -2.10 18.93
CA SER A 84 2.45 -1.84 20.32
C SER A 84 1.00 -2.21 20.66
N ARG A 85 0.12 -2.28 19.66
CA ARG A 85 -1.28 -2.74 19.81
C ARG A 85 -1.46 -4.23 19.58
N CYS A 86 -0.69 -4.84 18.67
CA CYS A 86 -0.88 -6.24 18.28
C CYS A 86 -0.04 -7.21 19.12
N TYR A 87 -0.22 -8.50 18.85
CA TYR A 87 0.54 -9.60 19.43
C TYR A 87 1.11 -10.46 18.31
N TYR A 88 2.02 -11.38 18.63
CA TYR A 88 2.55 -12.34 17.66
C TYR A 88 1.90 -13.71 17.85
N PRO A 89 1.25 -14.30 16.83
CA PRO A 89 0.70 -15.64 16.92
C PRO A 89 1.81 -16.67 17.16
N THR A 90 1.51 -17.68 17.97
CA THR A 90 2.46 -18.73 18.36
C THR A 90 1.81 -20.11 18.26
N GLY A 91 2.67 -21.13 18.25
CA GLY A 91 2.26 -22.52 18.09
C GLY A 91 2.13 -22.95 16.63
N VAL A 92 1.66 -24.18 16.43
CA VAL A 92 1.47 -24.76 15.10
C VAL A 92 0.10 -24.34 14.58
N PRO A 93 0.00 -23.80 13.35
CA PRO A 93 -1.27 -23.43 12.74
C PRO A 93 -2.15 -24.66 12.52
N LYS A 94 -3.45 -24.52 12.77
CA LYS A 94 -4.46 -25.57 12.56
C LYS A 94 -5.47 -25.11 11.53
N CYS A 95 -6.01 -26.05 10.75
CA CYS A 95 -7.14 -25.74 9.86
C CYS A 95 -8.44 -25.60 10.65
N LEU A 96 -9.29 -24.67 10.22
CA LEU A 96 -10.64 -24.58 10.74
C LEU A 96 -11.45 -25.79 10.31
N ASN A 97 -12.16 -26.39 11.27
CA ASN A 97 -13.17 -27.40 10.97
C ASN A 97 -14.55 -26.75 10.72
N GLN A 98 -15.53 -27.54 10.28
CA GLN A 98 -16.85 -27.03 9.94
C GLN A 98 -17.54 -26.32 11.12
N ASN A 99 -17.37 -26.82 12.34
CA ASN A 99 -17.97 -26.21 13.53
C ASN A 99 -17.38 -24.82 13.81
N MET A 100 -16.06 -24.67 13.67
CA MET A 100 -15.40 -23.36 13.82
C MET A 100 -15.77 -22.40 12.70
N ILE A 101 -15.90 -22.89 11.46
CA ILE A 101 -16.37 -22.07 10.32
C ILE A 101 -17.78 -21.54 10.62
N SER A 102 -18.71 -22.42 11.01
CA SER A 102 -20.07 -22.02 11.41
C SER A 102 -20.07 -21.05 12.59
N TYR A 103 -19.19 -21.25 13.58
CA TYR A 103 -19.06 -20.37 14.73
C TYR A 103 -18.61 -18.96 14.34
N TYR A 104 -17.55 -18.82 13.52
CA TYR A 104 -17.00 -17.52 13.13
C TYR A 104 -17.73 -16.82 11.98
N ASN A 105 -18.63 -17.51 11.29
CA ASN A 105 -19.58 -16.86 10.37
C ASN A 105 -20.56 -15.93 11.12
N ASP A 106 -20.75 -16.11 12.43
CA ASP A 106 -21.39 -15.09 13.27
C ASP A 106 -20.37 -14.01 13.65
N ILE A 107 -20.65 -12.78 13.23
CA ILE A 107 -19.82 -11.61 13.54
C ILE A 107 -19.62 -11.39 15.05
N ASN A 108 -20.60 -11.73 15.90
CA ASN A 108 -20.46 -11.56 17.34
C ASN A 108 -19.38 -12.48 17.91
N ASN A 109 -19.20 -13.66 17.32
CA ASN A 109 -18.12 -14.57 17.67
C ASN A 109 -16.79 -14.07 17.11
N LEU A 110 -16.76 -13.60 15.87
CA LEU A 110 -15.54 -13.00 15.30
C LEU A 110 -15.06 -11.78 16.11
N LYS A 111 -15.98 -10.95 16.63
CA LYS A 111 -15.68 -9.76 17.46
C LYS A 111 -15.16 -10.09 18.87
N GLN A 112 -15.29 -11.34 19.34
CA GLN A 112 -14.69 -11.77 20.62
C GLN A 112 -13.16 -11.87 20.54
N ILE A 113 -12.61 -11.99 19.33
CA ILE A 113 -11.17 -11.92 19.05
C ILE A 113 -10.75 -10.45 19.05
N THR A 114 -10.11 -10.02 20.12
CA THR A 114 -9.61 -8.66 20.30
C THR A 114 -8.08 -8.66 20.40
N LEU A 115 -7.47 -7.48 20.25
CA LEU A 115 -6.01 -7.32 20.31
C LEU A 115 -5.46 -7.35 21.74
N ASP A 116 -6.31 -7.15 22.74
CA ASP A 116 -5.92 -7.14 24.15
C ASP A 116 -5.75 -8.55 24.74
N GLN A 117 -5.13 -8.62 25.92
CA GLN A 117 -4.86 -9.88 26.63
C GLN A 117 -6.14 -10.52 27.21
N ASN A 118 -7.18 -9.73 27.48
CA ASN A 118 -8.45 -10.19 28.05
C ASN A 118 -9.46 -10.64 26.98
N SER A 119 -9.00 -10.83 25.74
CA SER A 119 -9.83 -11.33 24.65
C SER A 119 -10.53 -12.63 25.04
N LYS A 120 -11.86 -12.69 24.82
CA LYS A 120 -12.68 -13.87 25.12
C LYS A 120 -12.33 -15.07 24.23
N ASP A 121 -11.77 -14.78 23.05
CA ASP A 121 -11.25 -15.77 22.13
C ASP A 121 -9.80 -15.44 21.76
N GLN A 122 -8.88 -16.30 22.19
CA GLN A 122 -7.44 -16.13 22.01
C GLN A 122 -6.95 -16.60 20.62
N ASN A 123 -7.83 -17.10 19.77
CA ASN A 123 -7.44 -17.52 18.43
C ASN A 123 -7.00 -16.34 17.55
N THR A 124 -6.12 -16.60 16.59
CA THR A 124 -5.79 -15.67 15.50
C THR A 124 -6.11 -16.33 14.17
N LEU A 125 -7.08 -15.76 13.44
CA LEU A 125 -7.61 -16.36 12.23
C LEU A 125 -7.02 -15.74 10.96
N TYR A 126 -6.77 -16.60 9.97
CA TYR A 126 -6.43 -16.24 8.59
C TYR A 126 -7.40 -16.96 7.65
N LEU A 127 -8.34 -16.19 7.13
CA LEU A 127 -9.58 -16.68 6.52
C LEU A 127 -9.60 -16.44 5.02
N GLN A 128 -10.04 -17.47 4.29
CA GLN A 128 -10.54 -17.34 2.93
C GLN A 128 -12.05 -17.15 3.01
N VAL A 129 -12.54 -16.02 2.50
CA VAL A 129 -13.96 -15.64 2.60
C VAL A 129 -14.53 -15.24 1.25
N LYS A 130 -15.83 -15.41 1.07
CA LYS A 130 -16.60 -14.66 0.08
C LYS A 130 -17.21 -13.44 0.74
N LEU A 131 -17.18 -12.31 0.05
CA LEU A 131 -17.81 -11.08 0.52
C LEU A 131 -19.20 -10.97 -0.09
N LYS A 132 -20.15 -10.42 0.66
CA LYS A 132 -21.53 -10.15 0.24
C LYS A 132 -21.88 -8.71 0.57
N ARG A 133 -22.48 -8.01 -0.40
CA ARG A 133 -22.97 -6.65 -0.18
C ARG A 133 -24.24 -6.69 0.66
N THR A 134 -24.29 -5.84 1.67
CA THR A 134 -25.49 -5.67 2.50
C THR A 134 -26.30 -4.46 2.06
N SER A 135 -27.55 -4.37 2.51
CA SER A 135 -28.36 -3.15 2.36
C SER A 135 -27.81 -1.95 3.12
N LYS A 136 -26.93 -2.18 4.11
CA LYS A 136 -26.27 -1.14 4.93
C LYS A 136 -24.86 -0.80 4.44
N PHE A 137 -24.43 -1.37 3.31
CA PHE A 137 -23.08 -1.21 2.79
C PHE A 137 -22.69 0.28 2.67
N ILE A 138 -21.54 0.64 3.24
CA ILE A 138 -21.06 2.01 3.24
C ILE A 138 -20.04 2.21 2.11
N ASN A 139 -20.38 3.10 1.18
CA ASN A 139 -19.46 3.57 0.15
C ASN A 139 -18.45 4.54 0.78
N ARG A 140 -17.25 4.05 1.08
CA ARG A 140 -16.19 4.85 1.69
C ARG A 140 -15.46 5.69 0.66
N THR A 141 -15.08 6.91 1.04
CA THR A 141 -14.13 7.73 0.26
C THR A 141 -12.79 7.01 0.10
N PHE A 142 -12.38 6.28 1.15
CA PHE A 142 -11.20 5.40 1.18
C PHE A 142 -11.62 3.95 1.47
N PRO A 143 -11.94 3.14 0.45
CA PRO A 143 -12.41 1.76 0.64
C PRO A 143 -11.36 0.85 1.26
N LEU A 144 -11.81 -0.24 1.87
CA LEU A 144 -10.97 -1.23 2.55
C LEU A 144 -10.78 -2.50 1.72
N VAL A 145 -11.76 -2.87 0.87
CA VAL A 145 -11.64 -4.05 0.01
C VAL A 145 -10.51 -3.85 -0.99
N SER A 146 -9.56 -4.80 -0.99
CA SER A 146 -8.34 -4.71 -1.78
C SER A 146 -8.27 -5.81 -2.84
N GLU A 147 -8.02 -5.41 -4.08
CA GLU A 147 -7.85 -6.32 -5.21
C GLU A 147 -6.57 -5.95 -6.00
N ILE A 148 -5.94 -6.95 -6.59
CA ILE A 148 -4.88 -6.75 -7.58
C ILE A 148 -5.54 -6.70 -8.96
N ASP A 149 -5.31 -5.63 -9.71
CA ASP A 149 -5.80 -5.51 -11.07
C ASP A 149 -4.98 -6.34 -12.06
N GLU A 150 -5.41 -6.36 -13.33
CA GLU A 150 -4.75 -7.10 -14.42
C GLU A 150 -3.28 -6.69 -14.66
N ASN A 151 -2.88 -5.50 -14.21
CA ASN A 151 -1.51 -4.98 -14.34
C ASN A 151 -0.65 -5.29 -13.10
N GLY A 152 -1.17 -6.07 -12.15
CA GLY A 152 -0.46 -6.39 -10.90
C GLY A 152 -0.48 -5.23 -9.89
N VAL A 153 -1.31 -4.20 -10.09
CA VAL A 153 -1.38 -3.04 -9.19
C VAL A 153 -2.51 -3.24 -8.19
N ARG A 154 -2.20 -3.04 -6.91
CA ARG A 154 -3.19 -3.12 -5.84
C ARG A 154 -4.10 -1.89 -5.83
N GLN A 155 -5.40 -2.14 -5.88
CA GLN A 155 -6.48 -1.16 -5.82
C GLN A 155 -7.33 -1.37 -4.57
N PHE A 156 -7.91 -0.28 -4.06
CA PHE A 156 -8.84 -0.29 -2.94
C PHE A 156 -10.15 0.32 -3.41
N ASN A 157 -11.22 -0.48 -3.43
CA ASN A 157 -12.46 -0.14 -4.13
C ASN A 157 -13.71 -0.48 -3.32
N ASN A 158 -14.79 0.28 -3.52
CA ASN A 158 -16.12 -0.06 -2.98
C ASN A 158 -16.80 -1.18 -3.78
N ASN A 159 -16.37 -1.40 -5.02
CA ASN A 159 -16.87 -2.46 -5.89
C ASN A 159 -15.96 -3.67 -5.74
N PHE A 160 -16.57 -4.82 -5.43
CA PHE A 160 -15.91 -6.10 -5.30
C PHE A 160 -16.80 -7.19 -5.90
N ASP A 161 -16.18 -8.26 -6.35
CA ASP A 161 -16.85 -9.41 -6.96
C ASP A 161 -17.23 -10.44 -5.88
N GLU A 162 -18.52 -10.63 -5.65
CA GLU A 162 -19.05 -11.56 -4.63
C GLU A 162 -18.81 -13.04 -4.98
N THR A 163 -18.45 -13.34 -6.23
CA THR A 163 -18.12 -14.71 -6.66
C THR A 163 -16.68 -15.11 -6.31
N LYS A 164 -15.81 -14.12 -6.07
CA LYS A 164 -14.39 -14.34 -5.74
C LYS A 164 -14.19 -14.67 -4.26
N CYS A 165 -13.11 -15.40 -4.00
CA CYS A 165 -12.58 -15.58 -2.66
C CYS A 165 -11.53 -14.51 -2.35
N TYR A 166 -11.59 -13.96 -1.15
CA TYR A 166 -10.66 -12.99 -0.61
C TYR A 166 -9.94 -13.58 0.61
N TYR A 167 -8.73 -13.10 0.87
CA TYR A 167 -7.89 -13.57 1.97
C TYR A 167 -7.72 -12.44 2.99
N TYR A 168 -8.28 -12.62 4.18
CA TYR A 168 -8.22 -11.64 5.26
C TYR A 168 -7.79 -12.29 6.56
N ASP A 169 -6.84 -11.66 7.25
CA ASP A 169 -6.66 -11.93 8.67
C ASP A 169 -7.86 -11.36 9.45
N VAL A 170 -8.01 -11.83 10.69
CA VAL A 170 -9.15 -11.47 11.55
C VAL A 170 -9.36 -9.95 11.69
N ILE A 171 -8.29 -9.15 11.74
CA ILE A 171 -8.38 -7.70 11.92
C ILE A 171 -8.95 -7.05 10.66
N SER A 172 -8.46 -7.44 9.49
CA SER A 172 -8.93 -6.89 8.21
C SER A 172 -10.39 -7.25 7.95
N LEU A 173 -10.83 -8.47 8.31
CA LEU A 173 -12.24 -8.89 8.16
C LEU A 173 -13.16 -8.13 9.11
N GLN A 174 -12.78 -7.99 10.38
CA GLN A 174 -13.51 -7.17 11.35
C GLN A 174 -13.66 -5.72 10.88
N ASP A 175 -12.60 -5.13 10.33
CA ASP A 175 -12.62 -3.76 9.80
C ASP A 175 -13.57 -3.61 8.61
N LEU A 176 -13.65 -4.60 7.71
CA LEU A 176 -14.60 -4.59 6.60
C LEU A 176 -16.05 -4.58 7.08
N VAL A 177 -16.35 -5.39 8.10
CA VAL A 177 -17.69 -5.45 8.68
C VAL A 177 -18.02 -4.16 9.42
N GLU A 178 -17.10 -3.69 10.28
CA GLU A 178 -17.31 -2.51 11.10
C GLU A 178 -17.41 -1.23 10.25
N PHE A 179 -16.43 -1.01 9.38
CA PHE A 179 -16.31 0.24 8.65
C PHE A 179 -17.05 0.24 7.32
N GLN A 180 -17.20 -0.88 6.62
CA GLN A 180 -17.91 -0.91 5.33
C GLN A 180 -19.24 -1.65 5.35
N GLN A 181 -19.64 -2.23 6.49
CA GLN A 181 -20.89 -2.99 6.62
C GLN A 181 -21.01 -4.10 5.55
N VAL A 182 -19.88 -4.77 5.28
CA VAL A 182 -19.81 -5.94 4.40
C VAL A 182 -20.22 -7.18 5.19
N ASP A 183 -20.97 -8.08 4.56
CA ASP A 183 -21.23 -9.41 5.08
C ASP A 183 -20.28 -10.43 4.45
N TYR A 184 -20.07 -11.57 5.09
CA TYR A 184 -19.08 -12.54 4.65
C TYR A 184 -19.51 -13.99 4.88
N GLU A 185 -18.89 -14.88 4.12
CA GLU A 185 -19.00 -16.31 4.30
C GLU A 185 -17.60 -16.92 4.30
N ILE A 186 -17.21 -17.51 5.43
CA ILE A 186 -15.95 -18.23 5.58
C ILE A 186 -16.02 -19.53 4.79
N ILE A 187 -15.09 -19.69 3.85
CA ILE A 187 -14.94 -20.90 3.02
C ILE A 187 -13.93 -21.84 3.65
N SER A 188 -12.78 -21.31 4.06
CA SER A 188 -11.73 -22.06 4.71
C SER A 188 -10.83 -21.12 5.51
N GLY A 189 -9.92 -21.66 6.29
CA GLY A 189 -8.92 -20.85 6.97
C GLY A 189 -8.04 -21.66 7.89
N ILE A 190 -7.06 -20.97 8.45
CA ILE A 190 -6.18 -21.49 9.50
C ILE A 190 -6.27 -20.59 10.72
N TYR A 191 -5.90 -21.14 11.86
CA TYR A 191 -5.81 -20.39 13.10
C TYR A 191 -4.62 -20.80 13.97
N PHE A 192 -4.22 -19.89 14.83
CA PHE A 192 -3.24 -20.10 15.91
C PHE A 192 -3.94 -19.93 17.26
N GLU A 193 -3.59 -20.74 18.25
CA GLU A 193 -4.20 -20.71 19.59
C GLU A 193 -3.40 -19.87 20.60
N GLY A 194 -2.12 -19.63 20.34
CA GLY A 194 -1.23 -18.92 21.25
C GLY A 194 -0.91 -17.50 20.78
N ARG A 195 -0.70 -16.59 21.73
CA ARG A 195 -0.31 -15.19 21.49
C ARG A 195 0.90 -14.80 22.35
N ASN A 196 1.83 -14.07 21.76
CA ASN A 196 2.97 -13.49 22.46
C ASN A 196 2.94 -11.96 22.38
N TYR A 197 2.87 -11.32 23.54
CA TYR A 197 2.73 -9.87 23.70
C TYR A 197 4.07 -9.13 23.90
N LYS A 198 5.21 -9.84 23.95
CA LYS A 198 6.53 -9.25 24.21
C LYS A 198 6.92 -8.14 23.23
N ILE A 199 6.40 -8.20 21.99
CA ILE A 199 6.62 -7.15 21.00
C ILE A 199 6.13 -5.78 21.48
N GLN A 200 5.03 -5.73 22.23
CA GLN A 200 4.44 -4.48 22.72
C GLN A 200 5.41 -3.78 23.66
N GLU A 201 6.02 -4.53 24.58
CA GLU A 201 7.03 -4.05 25.51
C GLU A 201 8.28 -3.56 24.77
N VAL A 202 8.83 -4.40 23.89
CA VAL A 202 10.08 -4.10 23.16
C VAL A 202 9.93 -2.84 22.31
N VAL A 203 8.84 -2.73 21.55
CA VAL A 203 8.60 -1.56 20.68
C VAL A 203 8.37 -0.30 21.52
N THR A 204 7.64 -0.40 22.64
CA THR A 204 7.42 0.74 23.54
C THR A 204 8.73 1.24 24.14
N GLN A 205 9.60 0.35 24.60
CA GLN A 205 10.93 0.72 25.11
C GLN A 205 11.79 1.39 24.03
N MET A 206 11.84 0.83 22.82
CA MET A 206 12.60 1.40 21.70
C MET A 206 12.05 2.76 21.25
N PHE A 207 10.73 2.92 21.23
CA PHE A 207 10.08 4.19 20.93
C PHE A 207 10.40 5.26 21.98
N ASN A 208 10.33 4.92 23.27
CA ASN A 208 10.65 5.85 24.35
C ASN A 208 12.11 6.30 24.30
N LYS A 209 13.04 5.38 24.00
CA LYS A 209 14.45 5.73 23.75
C LYS A 209 14.58 6.67 22.56
N ARG A 210 13.90 6.39 21.44
CA ARG A 210 13.88 7.31 20.28
C ARG A 210 13.35 8.69 20.66
N LYS A 211 12.25 8.77 21.42
CA LYS A 211 11.66 10.03 21.87
C LYS A 211 12.64 10.85 22.71
N HIS A 212 13.32 10.20 23.67
CA HIS A 212 14.39 10.81 24.46
C HIS A 212 15.54 11.33 23.59
N TYR A 213 16.07 10.51 22.68
CA TYR A 213 17.17 10.95 21.81
C TYR A 213 16.77 12.04 20.81
N LYS A 214 15.50 12.04 20.35
CA LYS A 214 14.94 13.09 19.50
C LYS A 214 14.88 14.43 20.26
N SER A 215 14.48 14.44 21.54
CA SER A 215 14.36 15.70 22.31
C SER A 215 15.71 16.37 22.56
N ILE A 216 16.78 15.59 22.73
CA ILE A 216 18.15 16.11 22.87
C ILE A 216 18.89 16.25 21.53
N LYS A 217 18.19 16.15 20.40
CA LYS A 217 18.73 16.24 19.02
C LYS A 217 19.90 15.30 18.74
N ASN A 218 19.95 14.13 19.39
CA ASN A 218 21.01 13.15 19.20
C ASN A 218 20.74 12.32 17.93
N PRO A 219 21.71 12.21 16.99
CA PRO A 219 21.52 11.50 15.72
C PRO A 219 21.19 10.01 15.87
N ILE A 220 21.48 9.38 17.01
CA ILE A 220 21.10 7.98 17.28
C ILE A 220 19.58 7.73 17.17
N GLN A 221 18.75 8.77 17.30
CA GLN A 221 17.31 8.66 17.08
C GLN A 221 16.99 8.10 15.68
N VAL A 222 17.83 8.38 14.68
CA VAL A 222 17.69 7.87 13.31
C VAL A 222 17.88 6.35 13.29
N ILE A 223 18.83 5.82 14.06
CA ILE A 223 19.04 4.37 14.19
C ILE A 223 17.80 3.71 14.81
N TYR A 224 17.26 4.26 15.90
CA TYR A 224 16.02 3.75 16.48
C TYR A 224 14.85 3.83 15.48
N LYS A 225 14.72 4.92 14.73
CA LYS A 225 13.70 5.07 13.66
C LYS A 225 13.83 3.95 12.62
N LEU A 226 15.06 3.67 12.16
CA LEU A 226 15.32 2.63 11.17
C LEU A 226 15.02 1.23 11.71
N ILE A 227 15.43 0.90 12.93
CA ILE A 227 15.13 -0.40 13.55
C ILE A 227 13.61 -0.62 13.64
N LEU A 228 12.90 0.38 14.17
CA LEU A 228 11.45 0.35 14.34
C LEU A 228 10.70 0.17 13.00
N ASN A 229 11.15 0.85 11.95
CA ASN A 229 10.54 0.74 10.62
C ASN A 229 10.99 -0.50 9.85
N SER A 230 12.16 -1.07 10.12
CA SER A 230 12.68 -2.24 9.40
C SER A 230 12.16 -3.56 9.96
N ALA A 231 11.76 -3.59 11.24
CA ALA A 231 11.33 -4.80 11.93
C ALA A 231 10.16 -5.50 11.24
N TYR A 232 9.11 -4.77 10.85
CA TYR A 232 7.98 -5.36 10.13
C TYR A 232 8.39 -5.84 8.73
N GLY A 233 9.28 -5.10 8.04
CA GLY A 233 9.75 -5.46 6.69
C GLY A 233 10.38 -6.85 6.65
N LYS A 234 11.12 -7.23 7.70
CA LYS A 234 11.69 -8.57 7.86
C LYS A 234 10.64 -9.67 8.07
N THR A 235 9.46 -9.34 8.58
CA THR A 235 8.38 -10.33 8.73
C THR A 235 7.66 -10.63 7.43
N ILE A 236 7.74 -9.74 6.43
CA ILE A 236 7.06 -9.87 5.13
C ILE A 236 8.02 -10.13 3.96
N GLU A 237 9.27 -10.50 4.28
CA GLU A 237 10.30 -10.79 3.26
C GLU A 237 9.82 -11.91 2.34
N CYS A 238 9.87 -11.66 1.03
CA CYS A 238 9.47 -12.64 0.03
C CYS A 238 10.42 -13.85 0.08
N ILE A 239 9.86 -15.02 -0.17
CA ILE A 239 10.67 -16.23 -0.34
C ILE A 239 11.48 -16.09 -1.61
N HIS A 240 12.78 -16.31 -1.51
CA HIS A 240 13.68 -16.39 -2.66
C HIS A 240 13.79 -17.84 -3.10
N ASP A 241 13.11 -18.18 -4.20
CA ASP A 241 13.18 -19.49 -4.87
C ASP A 241 14.36 -19.59 -5.86
N THR A 242 15.13 -18.51 -5.97
CA THR A 242 16.31 -18.41 -6.81
C THR A 242 17.48 -17.84 -6.05
N LYS A 243 18.68 -18.28 -6.44
CA LYS A 243 19.95 -17.67 -6.05
C LYS A 243 20.70 -17.21 -7.28
N VAL A 244 21.50 -16.15 -7.12
CA VAL A 244 22.37 -15.63 -8.17
C VAL A 244 23.81 -15.96 -7.82
N GLU A 245 24.49 -16.68 -8.72
CA GLU A 245 25.92 -16.99 -8.60
C GLU A 245 26.71 -16.28 -9.70
N LEU A 246 27.86 -15.73 -9.35
CA LEU A 246 28.83 -15.17 -10.30
C LEU A 246 29.97 -16.17 -10.47
N VAL A 247 30.09 -16.79 -11.64
CA VAL A 247 31.07 -17.85 -11.92
C VAL A 247 31.95 -17.51 -13.12
N ASP A 248 33.12 -18.11 -13.22
CA ASP A 248 33.93 -18.05 -14.44
C ASP A 248 33.42 -19.04 -15.51
N SER A 249 34.11 -19.10 -16.66
CA SER A 249 33.73 -20.00 -17.77
C SER A 249 33.76 -21.48 -17.38
N GLN A 250 34.69 -21.90 -16.52
CA GLN A 250 34.79 -23.29 -16.07
C GLN A 250 33.68 -23.63 -15.07
N GLY A 251 33.41 -22.74 -14.12
CA GLY A 251 32.31 -22.83 -13.17
C GLY A 251 30.96 -22.85 -13.87
N PHE A 252 30.79 -22.05 -14.92
CA PHE A 252 29.60 -22.07 -15.76
C PHE A 252 29.39 -23.43 -16.43
N ALA A 253 30.42 -23.96 -17.11
CA ALA A 253 30.35 -25.29 -17.73
C ALA A 253 29.99 -26.38 -16.70
N LYS A 254 30.56 -26.31 -15.50
CA LYS A 254 30.25 -27.23 -14.39
C LYS A 254 28.80 -27.11 -13.91
N LEU A 255 28.26 -25.89 -13.79
CA LEU A 255 26.87 -25.65 -13.40
C LEU A 255 25.90 -26.18 -14.46
N VAL A 256 26.18 -25.93 -15.74
CA VAL A 256 25.38 -26.46 -16.85
C VAL A 256 25.37 -27.98 -16.81
N LEU A 257 26.53 -28.64 -16.70
CA LEU A 257 26.60 -30.10 -16.66
C LEU A 257 25.88 -30.71 -15.46
N LYS A 258 25.86 -30.04 -14.30
CA LYS A 258 25.27 -30.58 -13.07
C LYS A 258 23.81 -30.22 -12.84
N GLN A 259 23.37 -29.04 -13.29
CA GLN A 259 22.13 -28.41 -12.83
C GLN A 259 21.37 -27.65 -13.94
N VAL A 260 21.58 -27.98 -15.23
CA VAL A 260 20.93 -27.26 -16.36
C VAL A 260 19.41 -27.06 -16.19
N SER A 261 18.70 -28.05 -15.66
CA SER A 261 17.24 -27.99 -15.43
C SER A 261 16.82 -26.94 -14.41
N ASN A 262 17.75 -26.53 -13.53
CA ASN A 262 17.50 -25.56 -12.47
C ASN A 262 17.96 -24.15 -12.86
N ILE A 263 18.69 -23.99 -13.97
CA ILE A 263 19.12 -22.67 -14.44
C ILE A 263 17.91 -21.93 -15.02
N VAL A 264 17.61 -20.75 -14.46
CA VAL A 264 16.51 -19.87 -14.90
C VAL A 264 16.99 -18.92 -15.98
N SER A 265 18.15 -18.30 -15.76
CA SER A 265 18.74 -17.34 -16.68
C SER A 265 20.25 -17.27 -16.52
N THR A 266 20.91 -16.84 -17.60
CA THR A 266 22.36 -16.67 -17.66
C THR A 266 22.67 -15.37 -18.37
N GLU A 267 23.57 -14.56 -17.82
CA GLU A 267 24.10 -13.38 -18.47
C GLU A 267 25.62 -13.46 -18.47
N GLN A 268 26.25 -13.43 -19.65
CA GLN A 268 27.70 -13.33 -19.72
C GLN A 268 28.12 -11.88 -19.49
N VAL A 269 29.05 -11.70 -18.56
CA VAL A 269 29.56 -10.40 -18.17
C VAL A 269 31.08 -10.43 -18.13
N GLY A 270 31.69 -9.87 -19.18
CA GLY A 270 33.13 -9.99 -19.40
C GLY A 270 33.53 -11.46 -19.56
N ASN A 271 34.45 -11.92 -18.71
CA ASN A 271 34.92 -13.32 -18.64
C ASN A 271 34.15 -14.18 -17.63
N LYS A 272 33.09 -13.65 -17.02
CA LYS A 272 32.25 -14.33 -16.03
C LYS A 272 30.82 -14.49 -16.52
N TYR A 273 30.06 -15.30 -15.79
CA TYR A 273 28.64 -15.55 -16.01
C TYR A 273 27.88 -15.28 -14.71
N ILE A 274 26.84 -14.46 -14.80
CA ILE A 274 25.80 -14.36 -13.77
C ILE A 274 24.78 -15.45 -14.08
N VAL A 275 24.63 -16.41 -13.17
CA VAL A 275 23.72 -17.56 -13.33
C VAL A 275 22.65 -17.48 -12.25
N THR A 276 21.39 -17.37 -12.66
CA THR A 276 20.25 -17.47 -11.75
C THR A 276 19.79 -18.92 -11.69
N ILE A 277 19.83 -19.53 -10.51
CA ILE A 277 19.54 -20.96 -10.30
C ILE A 277 18.35 -21.09 -9.36
N ARG A 278 17.37 -21.95 -9.72
CA ARG A 278 16.29 -22.35 -8.82
C ARG A 278 16.86 -23.15 -7.66
N GLN A 279 16.45 -22.79 -6.45
CA GLN A 279 16.81 -23.52 -5.23
C GLN A 279 15.56 -24.11 -4.59
N GLU A 280 15.71 -25.29 -3.99
CA GLU A 280 14.64 -25.87 -3.19
C GLU A 280 14.47 -25.05 -1.92
N VAL A 281 13.26 -24.53 -1.74
CA VAL A 281 12.86 -23.77 -0.56
C VAL A 281 12.43 -24.77 0.53
N CYS A 282 13.40 -25.47 1.11
CA CYS A 282 13.14 -26.40 2.21
C CYS A 282 13.31 -25.74 3.59
N ASP A 283 14.19 -24.75 3.72
CA ASP A 283 14.62 -24.18 5.01
C ASP A 283 14.28 -22.69 5.19
N SER A 284 13.35 -22.13 4.40
CA SER A 284 12.94 -20.73 4.60
C SER A 284 11.90 -20.62 5.71
N TYR A 285 12.25 -19.93 6.79
CA TYR A 285 11.29 -19.48 7.79
C TYR A 285 10.82 -18.07 7.40
N ALA A 286 9.52 -17.89 7.16
CA ALA A 286 8.94 -16.56 6.99
C ALA A 286 7.85 -16.31 8.01
N PHE A 287 7.90 -15.13 8.61
CA PHE A 287 6.96 -14.65 9.62
C PHE A 287 5.79 -13.90 8.98
N THR A 288 5.37 -14.29 7.77
CA THR A 288 4.39 -13.56 6.96
C THR A 288 3.05 -13.41 7.68
N TYR A 289 2.64 -14.40 8.47
CA TYR A 289 1.44 -14.29 9.31
C TYR A 289 1.56 -13.15 10.34
N ILE A 290 2.73 -12.97 10.97
CA ILE A 290 3.02 -11.85 11.86
C ILE A 290 2.96 -10.54 11.09
N GLY A 291 3.63 -10.48 9.93
CA GLY A 291 3.66 -9.30 9.10
C GLY A 291 2.28 -8.86 8.61
N SER A 292 1.43 -9.82 8.24
CA SER A 292 0.03 -9.57 7.90
C SER A 292 -0.72 -8.89 9.04
N LEU A 293 -0.57 -9.38 10.28
CA LEU A 293 -1.25 -8.86 11.45
C LEU A 293 -0.77 -7.45 11.83
N ILE A 294 0.53 -7.17 11.67
CA ILE A 294 1.09 -5.82 11.83
C ILE A 294 0.49 -4.87 10.79
N LEU A 295 0.46 -5.29 9.52
CA LEU A 295 -0.09 -4.49 8.43
C LEU A 295 -1.60 -4.26 8.56
N SER A 296 -2.37 -5.24 9.03
CA SER A 296 -3.81 -5.06 9.25
C SER A 296 -4.08 -4.17 10.45
N THR A 297 -3.32 -4.31 11.53
CA THR A 297 -3.40 -3.40 12.69
C THR A 297 -3.00 -1.97 12.33
N SER A 298 -2.01 -1.78 11.45
CA SER A 298 -1.64 -0.46 10.96
C SER A 298 -2.77 0.17 10.13
N LYS A 299 -3.41 -0.63 9.26
CA LYS A 299 -4.60 -0.18 8.52
C LYS A 299 -5.77 0.14 9.46
N ARG A 300 -5.97 -0.63 10.54
CA ARG A 300 -6.99 -0.35 11.57
C ARG A 300 -6.78 1.01 12.22
N ILE A 301 -5.56 1.36 12.62
CA ILE A 301 -5.24 2.70 13.16
C ILE A 301 -5.70 3.80 12.19
N MET A 302 -5.37 3.63 10.92
CA MET A 302 -5.73 4.60 9.88
C MET A 302 -7.24 4.61 9.58
N ASN A 303 -7.90 3.45 9.55
CA ASN A 303 -9.33 3.30 9.35
C ASN A 303 -10.14 3.94 10.49
N GLU A 304 -9.71 3.77 11.74
CA GLU A 304 -10.36 4.37 12.91
C GLU A 304 -10.49 5.90 12.75
N VAL A 305 -9.47 6.55 12.16
CA VAL A 305 -9.47 8.00 11.90
C VAL A 305 -10.22 8.36 10.63
N MET A 306 -9.86 7.74 9.49
CA MET A 306 -10.47 8.04 8.19
C MET A 306 -11.97 7.77 8.17
N CYS A 307 -12.42 6.64 8.72
CA CYS A 307 -13.83 6.31 8.72
C CYS A 307 -14.61 7.20 9.69
N THR A 308 -14.01 7.64 10.80
CA THR A 308 -14.64 8.65 11.66
C THR A 308 -14.75 10.00 10.96
N ALA A 309 -13.76 10.40 10.16
CA ALA A 309 -13.85 11.61 9.35
C ALA A 309 -14.97 11.49 8.30
N ASP A 310 -14.99 10.39 7.55
CA ASP A 310 -16.00 10.09 6.52
C ASP A 310 -17.43 10.01 7.12
N ASP A 311 -17.60 9.36 8.27
CA ASP A 311 -18.89 9.28 9.01
C ASP A 311 -19.42 10.67 9.42
N ASN A 312 -18.55 11.67 9.56
CA ASN A 312 -18.90 13.03 9.98
C ASN A 312 -18.76 14.06 8.84
N ASN A 313 -18.64 13.61 7.58
CA ASN A 313 -18.48 14.45 6.40
C ASN A 313 -17.28 15.42 6.50
N LEU A 314 -16.19 14.97 7.10
CA LEU A 314 -14.94 15.73 7.24
C LEU A 314 -14.00 15.39 6.07
N PRO A 315 -13.76 16.32 5.13
CA PRO A 315 -13.07 15.99 3.87
C PRO A 315 -11.60 15.60 4.06
N ILE A 316 -11.25 14.42 3.57
CA ILE A 316 -9.86 13.96 3.38
C ILE A 316 -9.64 13.78 1.88
N PHE A 317 -8.60 14.40 1.33
CA PHE A 317 -8.37 14.47 -0.11
C PHE A 317 -7.40 13.40 -0.62
N TYR A 318 -6.48 12.95 0.24
CA TYR A 318 -5.43 12.02 -0.14
C TYR A 318 -4.93 11.24 1.09
N GLN A 319 -4.48 10.01 0.86
CA GLN A 319 -3.89 9.13 1.88
C GLN A 319 -2.66 8.42 1.29
N ASP A 320 -1.55 8.40 2.02
CA ASP A 320 -0.39 7.55 1.71
C ASP A 320 0.13 6.86 2.97
N THR A 321 -0.29 5.61 3.17
CA THR A 321 0.18 4.71 4.23
C THR A 321 -0.10 5.18 5.66
N ASP A 322 0.63 6.17 6.15
CA ASP A 322 0.60 6.76 7.49
C ASP A 322 0.16 8.22 7.54
N SER A 323 0.08 8.89 6.39
CA SER A 323 -0.33 10.30 6.31
C SER A 323 -1.62 10.50 5.51
N MET A 324 -2.41 11.52 5.88
CA MET A 324 -3.61 11.94 5.16
C MET A 324 -3.68 13.46 5.04
N GLN A 325 -4.17 13.96 3.91
CA GLN A 325 -4.37 15.40 3.71
C GLN A 325 -5.82 15.78 3.98
N ILE A 326 -6.02 16.55 5.05
CA ILE A 326 -7.32 16.91 5.61
C ILE A 326 -7.47 18.43 5.68
N GLU A 327 -8.71 18.92 5.57
CA GLU A 327 -9.02 20.32 5.81
C GLU A 327 -8.76 20.71 7.28
N ILE A 328 -8.11 21.86 7.50
CA ILE A 328 -7.67 22.29 8.84
C ILE A 328 -8.82 22.42 9.84
N ASP A 329 -9.97 22.94 9.37
CA ASP A 329 -11.14 23.18 10.20
C ASP A 329 -11.81 21.85 10.64
N SER A 330 -11.57 20.78 9.88
CA SER A 330 -12.05 19.43 10.20
C SER A 330 -11.28 18.77 11.34
N ILE A 331 -10.03 19.17 11.62
CA ILE A 331 -9.15 18.50 12.59
C ILE A 331 -9.74 18.53 14.02
N ASN A 332 -10.27 19.68 14.44
CA ASN A 332 -10.82 19.83 15.79
C ASN A 332 -12.08 18.98 15.98
N ILE A 333 -12.96 18.95 14.97
CA ILE A 333 -14.19 18.13 14.99
C ILE A 333 -13.80 16.64 15.01
N LEU A 334 -12.83 16.24 14.17
CA LEU A 334 -12.32 14.88 14.12
C LEU A 334 -11.75 14.44 15.46
N LYS A 335 -10.95 15.29 16.12
CA LYS A 335 -10.40 15.03 17.47
C LYS A 335 -11.53 14.73 18.46
N GLN A 336 -12.57 15.56 18.49
CA GLN A 336 -13.70 15.38 19.40
C GLN A 336 -14.44 14.06 19.10
N LYS A 337 -14.80 13.82 17.84
CA LYS A 337 -15.55 12.62 17.42
C LYS A 337 -14.77 11.34 17.65
N PHE A 338 -13.46 11.37 17.46
CA PHE A 338 -12.58 10.25 17.72
C PHE A 338 -12.51 9.94 19.23
N GLN A 339 -12.38 10.96 20.08
CA GLN A 339 -12.41 10.80 21.54
C GLN A 339 -13.75 10.23 22.01
N GLU A 340 -14.88 10.74 21.48
CA GLU A 340 -16.23 10.23 21.79
C GLU A 340 -16.37 8.73 21.42
N LYS A 341 -15.85 8.31 20.27
CA LYS A 341 -16.01 6.94 19.76
C LYS A 341 -15.04 5.93 20.40
N TYR A 342 -13.79 6.31 20.63
CA TYR A 342 -12.74 5.36 21.03
C TYR A 342 -12.15 5.62 22.41
N ASN A 343 -12.56 6.70 23.10
CA ASN A 343 -12.01 7.12 24.37
C ASN A 343 -10.46 7.21 24.37
N ARG A 344 -9.88 7.71 23.28
CA ARG A 344 -8.44 7.84 23.07
C ARG A 344 -8.11 9.21 22.47
N GLU A 345 -7.01 9.79 22.90
CA GLU A 345 -6.54 11.07 22.38
C GLU A 345 -5.97 10.91 20.96
N LEU A 346 -6.53 11.64 20.00
CA LEU A 346 -6.13 11.56 18.59
C LEU A 346 -4.83 12.29 18.28
N ILE A 347 -4.62 13.49 18.86
CA ILE A 347 -3.51 14.39 18.48
C ILE A 347 -2.44 14.38 19.56
N GLY A 348 -1.18 14.19 19.18
CA GLY A 348 -0.05 14.23 20.10
C GLY A 348 1.22 13.60 19.53
N GLU A 349 2.19 13.34 20.42
CA GLU A 349 3.52 12.83 20.04
C GLU A 349 3.76 11.36 20.43
N ASN A 350 2.75 10.67 20.95
CA ASN A 350 2.87 9.28 21.38
C ASN A 350 2.39 8.32 20.29
N MET A 351 2.79 7.04 20.40
CA MET A 351 2.31 6.00 19.49
C MET A 351 0.78 5.93 19.47
N GLY A 352 0.21 5.77 18.28
CA GLY A 352 -1.23 5.74 18.04
C GLY A 352 -1.89 7.12 17.94
N GLN A 353 -1.12 8.21 18.10
CA GLN A 353 -1.57 9.59 17.89
C GLN A 353 -1.13 10.11 16.52
N PHE A 354 -1.65 11.27 16.15
CA PHE A 354 -1.38 11.96 14.89
C PHE A 354 -0.89 13.39 15.14
N HIS A 355 -0.14 13.94 14.20
CA HIS A 355 0.28 15.34 14.20
C HIS A 355 0.28 15.93 12.79
N THR A 356 0.36 17.25 12.69
CA THR A 356 0.61 17.94 11.43
C THR A 356 2.09 17.79 11.04
N ASP A 357 2.41 17.38 9.82
CA ASP A 357 3.77 17.01 9.36
C ASP A 357 4.31 17.84 8.19
N TYR A 358 3.67 18.96 7.84
CA TYR A 358 4.29 19.86 6.87
C TYR A 358 5.56 20.51 7.44
N GLU A 359 6.68 20.29 6.76
CA GLU A 359 7.99 20.87 7.09
C GLU A 359 8.43 21.84 5.97
N SER A 360 9.12 22.92 6.35
CA SER A 360 9.75 23.86 5.43
C SER A 360 11.05 24.40 6.02
N ASP A 361 12.07 24.53 5.17
CA ASP A 361 13.33 25.15 5.56
C ASP A 361 13.18 26.67 5.76
N LEU A 362 12.17 27.29 5.14
CA LEU A 362 11.89 28.72 5.24
C LEU A 362 11.25 29.13 6.57
N GLY A 363 10.61 28.20 7.29
CA GLY A 363 9.81 28.57 8.45
C GLY A 363 8.80 27.57 8.94
N LYS A 364 7.91 28.05 9.81
CA LYS A 364 6.80 27.25 10.34
C LYS A 364 5.68 27.21 9.30
N VAL A 365 5.35 26.04 8.81
CA VAL A 365 4.22 25.88 7.88
C VAL A 365 2.91 26.11 8.64
N LEU A 366 2.08 27.02 8.12
CA LEU A 366 0.78 27.33 8.70
C LEU A 366 -0.32 26.43 8.14
N TYR A 367 -0.33 26.24 6.82
CA TYR A 367 -1.27 25.38 6.07
C TYR A 367 -0.83 25.33 4.60
N ALA A 368 -1.38 24.40 3.83
CA ALA A 368 -1.38 24.48 2.38
C ALA A 368 -2.66 25.18 1.89
N ASP A 369 -2.55 26.14 0.97
CA ASP A 369 -3.70 26.91 0.47
C ASP A 369 -4.20 26.46 -0.92
N GLN A 370 -3.38 25.69 -1.62
CA GLN A 370 -3.69 25.01 -2.87
C GLN A 370 -3.06 23.62 -2.90
N ALA A 371 -3.75 22.66 -3.52
CA ALA A 371 -3.20 21.34 -3.75
C ALA A 371 -3.77 20.67 -5.00
N VAL A 372 -2.95 19.89 -5.68
CA VAL A 372 -3.31 19.13 -6.88
C VAL A 372 -2.91 17.67 -6.69
N TYR A 373 -3.91 16.79 -6.62
CA TYR A 373 -3.77 15.34 -6.45
C TYR A 373 -4.06 14.64 -7.79
N VAL A 374 -3.01 14.25 -8.49
CA VAL A 374 -3.13 13.68 -9.85
C VAL A 374 -3.23 12.15 -9.80
N ALA A 375 -2.42 11.50 -8.97
CA ALA A 375 -2.41 10.05 -8.84
C ALA A 375 -1.79 9.60 -7.51
N LYS A 376 -1.78 8.28 -7.28
CA LYS A 376 -1.02 7.67 -6.17
C LYS A 376 0.44 8.12 -6.24
N LYS A 377 0.92 8.77 -5.17
CA LYS A 377 2.29 9.30 -5.03
C LYS A 377 2.65 10.39 -6.05
N VAL A 378 1.63 11.07 -6.57
CA VAL A 378 1.79 12.20 -7.50
C VAL A 378 0.84 13.32 -7.08
N TYR A 379 1.38 14.28 -6.33
CA TYR A 379 0.66 15.47 -5.92
C TYR A 379 1.61 16.62 -5.58
N CYS A 380 1.06 17.83 -5.54
CA CYS A 380 1.74 19.04 -5.10
C CYS A 380 0.82 19.83 -4.18
N ALA A 381 1.36 20.37 -3.08
CA ALA A 381 0.67 21.30 -2.21
C ALA A 381 1.50 22.58 -2.06
N ARG A 382 0.87 23.74 -2.23
CA ARG A 382 1.49 25.05 -2.03
C ARG A 382 1.33 25.42 -0.56
N LEU A 383 2.44 25.62 0.13
CA LEU A 383 2.53 25.86 1.56
C LEU A 383 2.63 27.35 1.84
N VAL A 384 1.85 27.83 2.81
CA VAL A 384 2.00 29.17 3.39
C VAL A 384 2.83 29.04 4.66
N VAL A 385 3.99 29.68 4.67
CA VAL A 385 5.03 29.52 5.68
C VAL A 385 5.28 30.83 6.39
N GLN A 386 5.27 30.82 7.73
CA GLN A 386 5.71 31.97 8.52
C GLN A 386 7.25 31.96 8.59
N SER A 387 7.89 33.03 8.09
CA SER A 387 9.35 33.14 8.02
C SER A 387 10.05 32.94 9.37
N LYS A 388 11.18 32.24 9.38
CA LYS A 388 12.06 32.12 10.57
C LYS A 388 12.72 33.46 10.92
N GLU A 389 12.95 34.32 9.94
CA GLU A 389 13.68 35.58 10.10
C GLU A 389 12.75 36.72 10.50
N ASN A 390 11.55 36.77 9.93
CA ASN A 390 10.55 37.81 10.21
C ASN A 390 9.15 37.21 10.41
N PRO A 391 8.66 37.09 11.66
CA PRO A 391 7.35 36.48 11.95
C PRO A 391 6.14 37.16 11.30
N ASN A 392 6.26 38.40 10.84
CA ASN A 392 5.19 39.12 10.13
C ASN A 392 5.19 38.87 8.61
N GLU A 393 6.19 38.16 8.09
CA GLU A 393 6.34 37.82 6.69
C GLU A 393 5.83 36.40 6.41
N LEU A 394 5.00 36.29 5.37
CA LEU A 394 4.52 35.02 4.85
C LEU A 394 5.27 34.69 3.55
N LEU A 395 5.89 33.52 3.55
CA LEU A 395 6.62 32.95 2.43
C LEU A 395 5.81 31.81 1.80
N ILE A 396 6.16 31.49 0.56
CA ILE A 396 5.58 30.36 -0.18
C ILE A 396 6.64 29.27 -0.31
N ASP A 397 6.24 28.04 -0.02
CA ASP A 397 7.02 26.83 -0.26
C ASP A 397 6.12 25.77 -0.92
N TYR A 398 6.69 24.63 -1.34
CA TYR A 398 5.94 23.57 -2.02
C TYR A 398 6.27 22.19 -1.46
N HIS A 399 5.23 21.42 -1.12
CA HIS A 399 5.36 19.99 -0.84
C HIS A 399 5.10 19.19 -2.11
N ILE A 400 6.18 18.64 -2.68
CA ILE A 400 6.17 18.01 -4.01
C ILE A 400 6.35 16.50 -3.87
N ARG A 401 5.42 15.72 -4.44
CA ARG A 401 5.55 14.26 -4.59
C ARG A 401 5.34 13.85 -6.05
N MET A 402 6.32 13.16 -6.63
CA MET A 402 6.24 12.62 -7.98
C MET A 402 6.96 11.28 -8.08
N LYS A 403 6.23 10.17 -7.96
CA LYS A 403 6.82 8.87 -8.25
C LYS A 403 7.13 8.77 -9.74
N GLY A 404 8.42 8.75 -10.07
CA GLY A 404 8.89 8.59 -11.44
C GLY A 404 9.84 9.70 -11.89
N ALA A 405 9.86 10.86 -11.23
CA ALA A 405 10.82 11.92 -11.50
C ALA A 405 11.60 12.28 -10.22
N SER A 406 12.83 12.75 -10.37
CA SER A 406 13.59 13.34 -9.27
C SER A 406 13.20 14.79 -9.05
N ILE A 407 13.36 15.28 -7.81
CA ILE A 407 13.11 16.68 -7.44
C ILE A 407 13.82 17.63 -8.43
N GLY A 408 15.12 17.47 -8.64
CA GLY A 408 15.85 18.33 -9.60
C GLY A 408 15.35 18.30 -11.06
N ALA A 409 14.71 17.20 -11.49
CA ALA A 409 14.08 17.12 -12.82
C ALA A 409 12.76 17.87 -12.87
N ILE A 410 12.01 17.82 -11.77
CA ILE A 410 10.76 18.57 -11.58
C ILE A 410 11.07 20.05 -11.51
N ASP A 411 12.08 20.45 -10.73
CA ASP A 411 12.49 21.85 -10.56
C ASP A 411 12.92 22.46 -11.91
N LYS A 412 13.74 21.74 -12.69
CA LYS A 412 14.15 22.18 -14.03
C LYS A 412 12.94 22.42 -14.94
N GLU A 413 12.06 21.42 -15.08
CA GLU A 413 10.88 21.52 -15.92
C GLU A 413 9.92 22.63 -15.44
N CYS A 414 9.76 22.78 -14.12
CA CYS A 414 8.93 23.81 -13.50
C CYS A 414 9.47 25.23 -13.78
N ASN A 415 10.77 25.43 -13.59
CA ASN A 415 11.41 26.72 -13.80
C ASN A 415 11.41 27.11 -15.29
N GLU A 416 11.68 26.16 -16.19
CA GLU A 416 11.77 26.42 -17.63
C GLU A 416 10.40 26.69 -18.28
N LYS A 417 9.32 26.04 -17.83
CA LYS A 417 8.01 26.08 -18.52
C LYS A 417 6.86 26.66 -17.70
N TYR A 418 7.02 26.79 -16.39
CA TYR A 418 5.95 27.19 -15.47
C TYR A 418 6.38 28.31 -14.52
N GLU A 419 7.50 28.98 -14.79
CA GLU A 419 8.01 30.13 -14.02
C GLU A 419 8.19 29.81 -12.52
N GLY A 420 8.51 28.56 -12.20
CA GLY A 420 8.68 28.09 -10.82
C GLY A 420 7.36 27.79 -10.08
N ASP A 421 6.20 27.90 -10.74
CA ASP A 421 4.91 27.56 -10.14
C ASP A 421 4.58 26.07 -10.31
N TYR A 422 4.91 25.29 -9.28
CA TYR A 422 4.67 23.84 -9.26
C TYR A 422 3.18 23.48 -9.34
N ILE A 423 2.26 24.35 -8.91
CA ILE A 423 0.82 24.06 -9.04
C ILE A 423 0.44 24.01 -10.52
N LYS A 424 0.91 24.94 -11.36
CA LYS A 424 0.64 24.93 -12.81
C LYS A 424 1.21 23.69 -13.50
N LEU A 425 2.41 23.25 -13.11
CA LEU A 425 2.98 21.99 -13.63
C LEU A 425 2.07 20.80 -13.30
N TYR A 426 1.58 20.72 -12.06
CA TYR A 426 0.71 19.62 -11.65
C TYR A 426 -0.72 19.74 -12.22
N GLU A 427 -1.25 20.94 -12.44
CA GLU A 427 -2.49 21.16 -13.19
C GLU A 427 -2.37 20.72 -14.65
N ASN A 428 -1.20 20.93 -15.27
CA ASN A 428 -0.92 20.38 -16.59
C ASN A 428 -0.98 18.85 -16.58
N LEU A 429 -0.37 18.20 -15.58
CA LEU A 429 -0.42 16.74 -15.41
C LEU A 429 -1.82 16.22 -15.02
N PHE A 430 -2.62 17.06 -14.36
CA PHE A 430 -4.01 16.77 -14.02
C PHE A 430 -4.86 16.58 -15.27
N ASN A 431 -4.55 17.30 -16.36
CA ASN A 431 -5.21 17.09 -17.64
C ASN A 431 -4.77 15.77 -18.29
N HIS A 432 -5.70 14.84 -18.44
CA HIS A 432 -5.44 13.48 -18.91
C HIS A 432 -4.98 13.38 -20.38
N HIS A 433 -5.13 14.44 -21.17
CA HIS A 433 -4.59 14.49 -22.52
C HIS A 433 -3.10 14.84 -22.55
N ASN A 434 -2.64 15.58 -21.54
CA ASN A 434 -1.31 16.15 -21.52
C ASN A 434 -0.27 15.11 -21.10
N THR A 435 0.95 15.38 -21.56
CA THR A 435 2.13 14.58 -21.31
C THR A 435 3.26 15.54 -20.95
N THR A 436 4.06 15.21 -19.95
CA THR A 436 5.26 15.97 -19.59
C THR A 436 6.48 15.07 -19.69
N THR A 437 7.57 15.60 -20.25
CA THR A 437 8.85 14.88 -20.34
C THR A 437 9.81 15.47 -19.32
N PHE A 438 10.29 14.64 -18.41
CA PHE A 438 11.28 15.02 -17.40
C PHE A 438 12.66 14.54 -17.78
N ASP A 439 13.66 15.41 -17.67
CA ASP A 439 15.07 15.07 -17.80
C ASP A 439 15.62 14.61 -16.45
N LEU A 440 15.77 13.30 -16.27
CA LEU A 440 16.22 12.71 -15.01
C LEU A 440 17.72 12.88 -14.76
N CYS A 441 18.48 13.37 -15.74
CA CYS A 441 19.87 13.80 -15.56
C CYS A 441 19.98 15.22 -14.98
N ALA A 442 18.86 15.95 -14.86
CA ALA A 442 18.86 17.28 -14.28
C ALA A 442 19.35 17.25 -12.82
N ASN A 443 20.38 18.05 -12.54
CA ASN A 443 20.95 18.28 -11.21
C ASN A 443 21.51 17.04 -10.49
N LYS A 444 21.73 15.92 -11.19
CA LYS A 444 22.46 14.75 -10.65
C LYS A 444 22.96 13.80 -11.74
N PRO A 445 24.08 13.10 -11.52
CA PRO A 445 24.51 12.03 -12.41
C PRO A 445 23.55 10.84 -12.34
N VAL A 446 23.23 10.27 -13.50
CA VAL A 446 22.49 9.01 -13.61
C VAL A 446 23.43 7.95 -14.15
N PHE A 447 23.51 6.82 -13.46
CA PHE A 447 24.35 5.70 -13.86
C PHE A 447 23.52 4.59 -14.49
N GLN A 448 23.98 4.06 -15.62
CA GLN A 448 23.50 2.82 -16.18
C GLN A 448 24.49 1.71 -15.84
N PHE A 449 23.98 0.67 -15.18
CA PHE A 449 24.71 -0.57 -14.97
C PHE A 449 24.39 -1.54 -16.11
N LYS A 450 25.41 -1.97 -16.86
CA LYS A 450 25.26 -2.97 -17.92
C LYS A 450 26.42 -3.95 -17.82
N GLY A 451 26.13 -5.17 -17.38
CA GLY A 451 27.16 -6.15 -17.09
C GLY A 451 28.00 -5.76 -15.87
N LEU A 452 29.31 -5.57 -16.01
CA LEU A 452 30.23 -5.11 -14.96
C LEU A 452 30.70 -3.67 -15.22
N GLU A 453 30.12 -3.01 -16.22
CA GLU A 453 30.43 -1.62 -16.55
C GLU A 453 29.39 -0.67 -15.93
N VAL A 454 29.90 0.42 -15.37
CA VAL A 454 29.10 1.57 -14.95
C VAL A 454 29.36 2.69 -15.95
N LYS A 455 28.31 3.21 -16.58
CA LYS A 455 28.40 4.39 -17.45
C LYS A 455 27.52 5.51 -16.90
N THR A 456 28.04 6.72 -16.90
CA THR A 456 27.22 7.92 -16.66
C THR A 456 26.41 8.19 -17.91
N MET A 457 25.12 8.44 -17.77
CA MET A 457 24.24 8.76 -18.88
C MET A 457 24.23 10.26 -19.13
N ASP A 458 24.43 10.66 -20.38
CA ASP A 458 24.34 12.07 -20.79
C ASP A 458 22.89 12.56 -20.82
N ASN A 459 21.95 11.67 -21.19
CA ASN A 459 20.53 11.99 -21.31
C ASN A 459 19.69 10.84 -20.76
N PHE A 460 18.73 11.16 -19.89
CA PHE A 460 17.75 10.19 -19.41
C PHE A 460 16.37 10.81 -19.27
N TYR A 461 15.61 10.80 -20.36
CA TYR A 461 14.27 11.35 -20.38
C TYR A 461 13.23 10.33 -19.92
N ARG A 462 12.23 10.82 -19.19
CA ARG A 462 11.04 10.05 -18.85
C ARG A 462 9.79 10.84 -19.21
N GLU A 463 9.01 10.26 -20.10
CA GLU A 463 7.68 10.76 -20.43
C GLU A 463 6.67 10.27 -19.39
N ILE A 464 5.90 11.19 -18.81
CA ILE A 464 4.89 10.91 -17.81
C ILE A 464 3.54 11.45 -18.29
N LYS A 465 2.54 10.57 -18.27
CA LYS A 465 1.14 10.86 -18.58
C LYS A 465 0.23 10.16 -17.59
N PHE A 466 -0.87 10.80 -17.24
CA PHE A 466 -1.91 10.23 -16.40
C PHE A 466 -3.19 10.06 -17.23
N PRO A 467 -3.41 8.91 -17.88
CA PRO A 467 -4.66 8.63 -18.57
C PRO A 467 -5.81 8.46 -17.56
N LEU A 468 -7.06 8.65 -18.01
CA LEU A 468 -8.22 8.42 -17.16
C LEU A 468 -8.25 6.98 -16.66
N ASN A 469 -8.45 6.81 -15.36
CA ASN A 469 -8.60 5.51 -14.74
C ASN A 469 -9.99 4.92 -15.03
N LYS A 470 -10.20 3.64 -14.68
CA LYS A 470 -11.47 2.93 -14.95
C LYS A 470 -12.68 3.65 -14.32
N PHE A 471 -12.51 4.25 -13.14
CA PHE A 471 -13.58 4.97 -12.44
C PHE A 471 -13.89 6.30 -13.10
N GLU A 472 -12.86 7.07 -13.46
CA GLU A 472 -13.00 8.34 -14.17
C GLU A 472 -13.71 8.14 -15.52
N LYS A 473 -13.34 7.10 -16.28
CA LYS A 473 -14.02 6.73 -17.54
C LYS A 473 -15.49 6.39 -17.34
N GLN A 474 -15.83 5.68 -16.25
CA GLN A 474 -17.23 5.36 -15.94
C GLN A 474 -18.03 6.61 -15.55
N PHE A 475 -17.42 7.50 -14.77
CA PHE A 475 -18.03 8.77 -14.38
C PHE A 475 -18.28 9.67 -15.59
N GLU A 476 -17.27 9.87 -16.44
CA GLU A 476 -17.38 10.66 -17.66
C GLU A 476 -18.47 10.12 -18.59
N LYS A 477 -18.53 8.79 -18.77
CA LYS A 477 -19.60 8.16 -19.55
C LYS A 477 -20.99 8.44 -19.00
N ARG A 478 -21.18 8.36 -17.67
CA ARG A 478 -22.46 8.67 -17.01
C ARG A 478 -22.82 10.14 -17.14
N TYR A 479 -21.86 11.04 -16.96
CA TYR A 479 -22.06 12.47 -17.08
C TYR A 479 -22.45 12.88 -18.51
N ILE A 480 -21.75 12.35 -19.52
CA ILE A 480 -22.10 12.55 -20.93
C ILE A 480 -23.50 12.02 -21.22
N GLN A 481 -23.84 10.82 -20.71
CA GLN A 481 -25.17 10.26 -20.87
C GLN A 481 -26.26 11.16 -20.25
N GLN A 482 -26.03 11.70 -19.06
CA GLN A 482 -26.95 12.63 -18.40
C GLN A 482 -27.13 13.93 -19.21
N ILE A 483 -26.03 14.52 -19.71
CA ILE A 483 -26.09 15.70 -20.59
C ILE A 483 -26.90 15.40 -21.87
N LEU A 484 -26.67 14.25 -22.49
CA LEU A 484 -27.41 13.84 -23.69
C LEU A 484 -28.90 13.65 -23.40
N GLU A 485 -29.25 13.03 -22.27
CA GLU A 485 -30.64 12.87 -21.83
C GLU A 485 -31.31 14.22 -21.55
N ASP A 486 -30.62 15.16 -20.91
CA ASP A 486 -31.12 16.51 -20.65
C ASP A 486 -31.26 17.32 -21.96
N PHE A 487 -30.30 17.20 -22.88
CA PHE A 487 -30.38 17.80 -24.21
C PHE A 487 -31.57 17.26 -25.01
N LEU A 488 -31.78 15.94 -25.01
CA LEU A 488 -32.91 15.29 -25.71
C LEU A 488 -34.28 15.63 -25.07
N ARG A 489 -34.32 15.88 -23.76
CA ARG A 489 -35.54 16.37 -23.08
C ARG A 489 -35.85 17.81 -23.45
N ASN A 490 -34.83 18.65 -23.57
CA ASN A 490 -34.98 20.06 -23.93
C ASN A 490 -35.25 20.26 -25.43
N SER A 491 -34.80 19.36 -26.31
CA SER A 491 -35.12 19.39 -27.74
C SER A 491 -36.51 18.85 -28.09
N LYS A 492 -37.23 18.29 -27.11
CA LYS A 492 -38.62 17.80 -27.25
C LYS A 492 -39.67 18.76 -26.65
N LYS A 493 -39.23 19.84 -26.02
CA LYS A 493 -40.05 21.01 -25.68
C LYS A 493 -39.86 22.06 -26.76
#